data_AF-A0A9D6YYE8-F1
#
_entry.id   AF-A0A9D6YYE8-F1
#
_cell.length_a   1.000
_cell.length_b   1.000
_cell.length_c   1.000
_cell.angle_alpha   90.00
_cell.angle_beta   90.00
_cell.angle_gamma   90.00
#
_symmetry.space_group_name_H-M   'P 1'
#
loop_
_entity.id
_entity.type
_entity.pdbx_description
1 polymer ?
#
loop_
_entity_poly.entity_id
_entity_poly.type
_entity_poly.pdbx_seq_one_letter_code
_entity_poly.pdbx_strand_id
1 'polypeptide(L)'
;MTRLQLSRVHALAGANLWHSDQVLEAELRVDTPEMSAEALGKALSEQFVFAGYARALPAGSGYPTVADGVARAALALERVAGARVSYCGSRGPALAVEFEDEAMARPCLEAAARLCESVMRGETVDFAAL
;
A
#
# COMPACT_ATOMS: atom_id res chain seq x y z
N MET A 1 10.99 -15.82 8.30
CA MET A 1 9.79 -15.63 7.46
C MET A 1 9.32 -14.20 7.65
N THR A 2 9.46 -13.38 6.61
CA THR A 2 8.96 -12.00 6.61
C THR A 2 7.45 -11.97 6.90
N ARG A 3 7.03 -11.12 7.84
CA ARG A 3 5.62 -10.88 8.18
C ARG A 3 5.34 -9.39 8.26
N LEU A 4 4.24 -8.96 7.62
CA LEU A 4 3.72 -7.60 7.69
C LEU A 4 2.41 -7.61 8.47
N GLN A 5 2.28 -6.71 9.45
CA GLN A 5 1.06 -6.57 10.23
C GLN A 5 0.63 -5.11 10.28
N LEU A 6 -0.61 -4.86 9.86
CA LEU A 6 -1.28 -3.59 10.07
C LEU A 6 -1.88 -3.55 11.46
N SER A 7 -1.74 -2.41 12.12
CA SER A 7 -2.34 -2.15 13.43
C SER A 7 -2.83 -0.71 13.49
N ARG A 8 -3.69 -0.40 14.46
CA ARG A 8 -4.27 0.94 14.66
C ARG A 8 -4.89 1.51 13.37
N VAL A 9 -5.61 0.67 12.61
CA VAL A 9 -6.23 1.10 11.34
C VAL A 9 -7.48 1.95 11.62
N HIS A 10 -7.40 3.24 11.35
CA HIS A 10 -8.50 4.17 11.61
C HIS A 10 -8.64 5.23 10.51
N ALA A 11 -9.89 5.62 10.25
CA ALA A 11 -10.20 6.68 9.31
C ALA A 11 -10.04 8.05 9.98
N LEU A 12 -9.36 8.95 9.28
CA LEU A 12 -9.26 10.36 9.61
C LEU A 12 -10.08 11.14 8.58
N ALA A 13 -11.04 11.95 9.05
CA ALA A 13 -11.90 12.75 8.20
C ALA A 13 -11.46 14.22 8.17
N GLY A 14 -11.66 14.88 7.03
CA GLY A 14 -11.29 16.28 6.83
C GLY A 14 -9.79 16.53 6.94
N ALA A 15 -9.40 17.80 7.10
CA ALA A 15 -8.00 18.20 7.18
C ALA A 15 -7.30 17.56 8.38
N ASN A 16 -6.22 16.85 8.12
CA ASN A 16 -5.48 16.07 9.11
C ASN A 16 -3.97 16.21 8.89
N LEU A 17 -3.18 15.46 9.69
CA LEU A 17 -1.72 15.55 9.67
C LEU A 17 -1.08 15.02 8.37
N TRP A 18 -1.84 14.34 7.51
CA TRP A 18 -1.39 13.77 6.24
C TRP A 18 -1.82 14.61 5.05
N HIS A 19 -3.13 14.88 4.96
CA HIS A 19 -3.74 15.53 3.80
C HIS A 19 -4.98 16.35 4.19
N SER A 20 -5.47 17.16 3.25
CA SER A 20 -6.74 17.90 3.39
C SER A 20 -7.96 16.99 3.31
N ASP A 21 -7.82 15.83 2.67
CA ASP A 21 -8.87 14.85 2.41
C ASP A 21 -8.86 13.72 3.45
N GLN A 22 -9.90 12.89 3.41
CA GLN A 22 -10.02 11.74 4.31
C GLN A 22 -8.97 10.67 3.99
N VAL A 23 -8.33 10.14 5.02
CA VAL A 23 -7.27 9.13 4.89
C VAL A 23 -7.46 7.99 5.88
N LEU A 24 -7.09 6.78 5.47
CA LEU A 24 -6.99 5.63 6.33
C LEU A 24 -5.56 5.57 6.88
N GLU A 25 -5.40 5.91 8.17
CA GLU A 25 -4.12 5.82 8.86
C GLU A 25 -3.93 4.41 9.44
N ALA A 26 -2.72 3.88 9.33
CA ALA A 26 -2.33 2.63 9.96
C ALA A 26 -0.85 2.64 10.39
N GLU A 27 -0.53 1.80 11.37
CA GLU A 27 0.85 1.47 11.73
C GLU A 27 1.22 0.10 11.16
N LEU A 28 2.34 0.06 10.45
CA LEU A 28 2.94 -1.15 9.89
C LEU A 28 4.04 -1.67 10.82
N ARG A 29 3.88 -2.92 11.28
CA ARG A 29 4.96 -3.70 11.89
C ARG A 29 5.59 -4.62 10.86
N VAL A 30 6.91 -4.62 10.83
CA VAL A 30 7.74 -5.50 10.00
C VAL A 30 8.64 -6.31 10.93
N ASP A 31 8.41 -7.62 11.03
CA ASP A 31 9.13 -8.46 12.00
C ASP A 31 10.56 -8.77 11.56
N THR A 32 10.79 -8.99 10.27
CA THR A 32 12.15 -9.17 9.71
C THR A 32 12.13 -8.85 8.22
N PRO A 33 12.67 -7.70 7.78
CA PRO A 33 12.75 -7.41 6.35
C PRO A 33 13.90 -8.19 5.72
N GLU A 34 13.59 -9.16 4.87
CA GLU A 34 14.59 -9.83 4.01
C GLU A 34 14.91 -9.01 2.75
N MET A 35 14.04 -8.04 2.41
CA MET A 35 14.10 -7.23 1.20
C MET A 35 14.18 -5.73 1.54
N SER A 36 15.01 -4.97 0.82
CA SER A 36 15.06 -3.52 0.96
C SER A 36 13.79 -2.86 0.41
N ALA A 37 13.44 -1.67 0.90
CA ALA A 37 12.27 -0.94 0.41
C ALA A 37 12.35 -0.64 -1.10
N GLU A 38 13.55 -0.37 -1.62
CA GLU A 38 13.78 -0.18 -3.06
C GLU A 38 13.53 -1.46 -3.86
N ALA A 39 14.03 -2.60 -3.38
CA ALA A 39 13.79 -3.89 -4.03
C ALA A 39 12.30 -4.28 -3.99
N LEU A 40 11.62 -4.02 -2.88
CA LEU A 40 10.16 -4.18 -2.77
C LEU A 40 9.44 -3.32 -3.80
N GLY A 41 9.84 -2.06 -3.92
CA GLY A 41 9.27 -1.13 -4.87
C GLY A 41 9.38 -1.58 -6.33
N LYS A 42 10.57 -2.09 -6.70
CA LYS A 42 10.80 -2.66 -8.03
C LYS A 42 9.92 -3.88 -8.26
N ALA A 43 9.90 -4.82 -7.32
CA ALA A 43 9.14 -6.05 -7.44
C ALA A 43 7.62 -5.79 -7.47
N LEU A 44 7.10 -4.86 -6.67
CA LEU A 44 5.71 -4.41 -6.75
C LEU A 44 5.39 -3.84 -8.13
N SER A 45 6.27 -2.99 -8.67
CA SER A 45 6.09 -2.42 -10.00
C SER A 45 6.00 -3.51 -11.08
N GLU A 46 6.84 -4.54 -10.99
CA GLU A 46 6.80 -5.70 -11.89
C GLU A 46 5.49 -6.49 -11.76
N GLN A 47 4.99 -6.72 -10.53
CA GLN A 47 3.71 -7.41 -10.29
C GLN A 47 2.52 -6.65 -10.89
N PHE A 48 2.42 -5.33 -10.65
CA PHE A 48 1.35 -4.51 -11.22
C PHE A 48 1.44 -4.42 -12.75
N VAL A 49 2.65 -4.39 -13.33
CA VAL A 49 2.84 -4.44 -14.79
C VAL A 49 2.35 -5.78 -15.34
N PHE A 50 2.76 -6.89 -14.73
CA PHE A 50 2.36 -8.23 -15.13
C PHE A 50 0.83 -8.42 -15.07
N ALA A 51 0.18 -7.86 -14.05
CA ALA A 51 -1.27 -7.88 -13.90
C ALA A 51 -2.03 -6.90 -14.83
N GLY A 52 -1.33 -6.09 -15.64
CA GLY A 52 -1.96 -5.11 -16.54
C GLY A 52 -2.41 -3.81 -15.86
N TYR A 53 -1.99 -3.57 -14.62
CA TYR A 53 -2.34 -2.42 -13.78
C TYR A 53 -1.21 -1.40 -13.62
N ALA A 54 -0.25 -1.36 -14.56
CA ALA A 54 0.91 -0.47 -14.51
C ALA A 54 0.57 1.01 -14.27
N ARG A 55 -0.60 1.47 -14.75
CA ARG A 55 -1.06 2.87 -14.61
C ARG A 55 -1.67 3.20 -13.25
N ALA A 56 -1.96 2.20 -12.41
CA ALA A 56 -2.56 2.40 -11.10
C ALA A 56 -1.54 2.87 -10.06
N LEU A 57 -0.28 2.44 -10.19
CA LEU A 57 0.78 2.83 -9.27
C LEU A 57 1.06 4.34 -9.35
N PRO A 58 1.15 5.04 -8.20
CA PRO A 58 1.51 6.45 -8.18
C PRO A 58 2.93 6.67 -8.70
N ALA A 59 3.09 7.69 -9.54
CA ALA A 59 4.38 8.13 -10.07
C ALA A 59 5.25 8.71 -8.94
N GLY A 60 6.56 8.42 -8.96
CA GLY A 60 7.51 9.00 -8.01
C GLY A 60 8.83 8.23 -7.97
N SER A 61 9.89 8.88 -7.49
CA SER A 61 11.21 8.27 -7.36
C SER A 61 11.30 7.43 -6.09
N GLY A 62 11.32 6.11 -6.23
CA GLY A 62 11.70 5.18 -5.18
C GLY A 62 10.67 4.98 -4.07
N TYR A 63 11.01 4.05 -3.18
CA TYR A 63 10.21 3.63 -2.03
C TYR A 63 11.11 3.78 -0.78
N PRO A 64 11.00 4.89 -0.03
CA PRO A 64 11.89 5.17 1.09
C PRO A 64 11.71 4.20 2.27
N THR A 65 10.55 3.58 2.41
CA THR A 65 10.23 2.62 3.49
C THR A 65 9.32 1.50 2.98
N VAL A 66 9.23 0.40 3.74
CA VAL A 66 8.25 -0.67 3.48
C VAL A 66 6.82 -0.13 3.64
N ALA A 67 6.59 0.77 4.60
CA ALA A 67 5.31 1.46 4.79
C ALA A 67 4.90 2.25 3.54
N ASP A 68 5.86 2.88 2.86
CA ASP A 68 5.61 3.54 1.56
C ASP A 68 5.18 2.55 0.48
N GLY A 69 5.83 1.37 0.44
CA GLY A 69 5.44 0.26 -0.44
C GLY A 69 3.99 -0.16 -0.24
N VAL A 70 3.59 -0.40 1.02
CA VAL A 70 2.22 -0.76 1.36
C VAL A 70 1.24 0.36 1.02
N ALA A 71 1.56 1.62 1.34
CA ALA A 71 0.68 2.76 1.06
C ALA A 71 0.42 2.95 -0.45
N ARG A 72 1.46 2.83 -1.28
CA ARG A 72 1.35 2.95 -2.74
C ARG A 72 0.60 1.77 -3.36
N ALA A 73 0.85 0.56 -2.87
CA ALA A 73 0.11 -0.62 -3.31
C ALA A 73 -1.38 -0.50 -2.96
N ALA A 74 -1.72 -0.01 -1.76
CA ALA A 74 -3.10 0.24 -1.34
C ALA A 74 -3.78 1.27 -2.24
N LEU A 75 -3.15 2.43 -2.47
CA LEU A 75 -3.66 3.45 -3.38
C LEU A 75 -3.89 2.91 -4.79
N ALA A 76 -2.98 2.07 -5.28
CA ALA A 76 -3.10 1.45 -6.58
C ALA A 76 -4.26 0.45 -6.65
N LEU A 77 -4.46 -0.36 -5.60
CA LEU A 77 -5.60 -1.29 -5.52
C LEU A 77 -6.94 -0.55 -5.47
N GLU A 78 -7.02 0.56 -4.73
CA GLU A 78 -8.22 1.41 -4.72
C GLU A 78 -8.52 1.99 -6.12
N ARG A 79 -7.50 2.44 -6.85
CA ARG A 79 -7.66 2.90 -8.24
C ARG A 79 -8.10 1.79 -9.19
N VAL A 80 -7.57 0.58 -9.03
CA VAL A 80 -8.00 -0.60 -9.80
C VAL A 80 -9.48 -0.92 -9.51
N ALA A 81 -9.92 -0.75 -8.26
CA ALA A 81 -11.32 -0.88 -7.86
C ALA A 81 -12.23 0.28 -8.33
N GLY A 82 -11.65 1.34 -8.92
CA GLY A 82 -12.37 2.46 -9.52
C GLY A 82 -12.41 3.74 -8.68
N ALA A 83 -11.73 3.77 -7.52
CA ALA A 83 -11.64 4.96 -6.67
C ALA A 83 -10.84 6.09 -7.36
N ARG A 84 -11.24 7.34 -7.12
CA ARG A 84 -10.54 8.53 -7.66
C ARG A 84 -9.60 9.15 -6.63
N VAL A 85 -8.75 8.32 -6.03
CA VAL A 85 -7.81 8.70 -4.98
C VAL A 85 -6.43 9.04 -5.54
N SER A 86 -5.77 10.00 -4.93
CA SER A 86 -4.53 10.60 -5.43
C SER A 86 -3.38 10.51 -4.43
N TYR A 87 -3.69 10.53 -3.13
CA TYR A 87 -2.74 10.71 -2.07
C TYR A 87 -2.45 9.43 -1.28
N CYS A 88 -1.17 9.17 -1.05
CA CYS A 88 -0.71 8.27 -0.01
C CYS A 88 0.61 8.79 0.58
N GLY A 89 0.95 8.38 1.79
CA GLY A 89 2.20 8.78 2.44
C GLY A 89 2.65 7.84 3.54
N SER A 90 3.90 8.01 3.98
CA SER A 90 4.47 7.26 5.10
C SER A 90 5.36 8.14 5.98
N ARG A 91 5.39 7.85 7.29
CA ARG A 91 6.24 8.50 8.31
C ARG A 91 6.71 7.44 9.31
N GLY A 92 7.92 6.91 9.08
CA GLY A 92 8.42 5.77 9.86
C GLY A 92 7.55 4.53 9.64
N PRO A 93 7.02 3.89 10.69
CA PRO A 93 6.10 2.75 10.55
C PRO A 93 4.66 3.17 10.20
N ALA A 94 4.31 4.45 10.34
CA ALA A 94 2.97 4.93 10.02
C ALA A 94 2.80 5.15 8.52
N LEU A 95 1.61 4.83 8.00
CA LEU A 95 1.20 5.10 6.63
C LEU A 95 -0.21 5.66 6.58
N ALA A 96 -0.51 6.37 5.50
CA ALA A 96 -1.83 6.88 5.22
C ALA A 96 -2.16 6.74 3.73
N VAL A 97 -3.42 6.44 3.44
CA VAL A 97 -3.95 6.30 2.07
C VAL A 97 -5.26 7.07 2.01
N GLU A 98 -5.38 8.00 1.05
CA GLU A 98 -6.65 8.66 0.75
C GLU A 98 -7.69 7.63 0.34
N PHE A 99 -8.93 7.78 0.82
CA PHE A 99 -10.03 6.92 0.43
C PHE A 99 -11.28 7.72 0.04
N GLU A 100 -12.14 7.16 -0.80
CA GLU A 100 -13.51 7.68 -1.04
C GLU A 100 -14.55 6.90 -0.24
N ASP A 101 -14.36 5.58 -0.13
CA ASP A 101 -15.23 4.66 0.62
C ASP A 101 -14.37 3.78 1.55
N GLU A 102 -14.55 3.96 2.86
CA GLU A 102 -13.82 3.21 3.88
C GLU A 102 -14.05 1.69 3.78
N ALA A 103 -15.24 1.26 3.35
CA ALA A 103 -15.59 -0.15 3.21
C ALA A 103 -14.81 -0.85 2.09
N MET A 104 -14.35 -0.08 1.09
CA MET A 104 -13.47 -0.54 0.02
C MET A 104 -11.99 -0.36 0.39
N ALA A 105 -11.64 0.79 0.97
CA ALA A 105 -10.24 1.13 1.27
C ALA A 105 -9.61 0.21 2.32
N ARG A 106 -10.36 -0.22 3.34
CA ARG A 106 -9.85 -1.16 4.36
C ARG A 106 -9.41 -2.49 3.73
N PRO A 107 -10.25 -3.19 2.94
CA PRO A 107 -9.82 -4.36 2.18
C PRO A 107 -8.61 -4.09 1.27
N CYS A 108 -8.59 -2.97 0.54
CA CYS A 108 -7.45 -2.62 -0.33
C CYS A 108 -6.15 -2.46 0.46
N LEU A 109 -6.20 -1.85 1.64
CA LEU A 109 -5.04 -1.70 2.52
C LEU A 109 -4.55 -3.05 3.06
N GLU A 110 -5.47 -3.93 3.47
CA GLU A 110 -5.12 -5.29 3.92
C GLU A 110 -4.53 -6.13 2.79
N ALA A 111 -5.13 -6.08 1.60
CA ALA A 111 -4.64 -6.75 0.40
C ALA A 111 -3.26 -6.22 -0.01
N ALA A 112 -3.00 -4.91 0.12
CA ALA A 112 -1.70 -4.32 -0.13
C ALA A 112 -0.62 -4.84 0.82
N ALA A 113 -0.94 -5.00 2.11
CA ALA A 113 -0.01 -5.59 3.07
C ALA A 113 0.31 -7.05 2.72
N ARG A 114 -0.69 -7.85 2.34
CA ARG A 114 -0.51 -9.24 1.90
C ARG A 114 0.30 -9.33 0.61
N LEU A 115 0.01 -8.49 -0.38
CA LEU A 115 0.76 -8.38 -1.64
C LEU A 115 2.23 -8.07 -1.36
N CYS A 116 2.51 -7.07 -0.52
CA CYS A 116 3.89 -6.73 -0.14
C CYS A 116 4.58 -7.89 0.59
N GLU A 117 3.87 -8.59 1.48
CA GLU A 117 4.41 -9.75 2.21
C GLU A 117 4.79 -10.89 1.25
N SER A 118 3.90 -11.25 0.31
CA SER A 118 4.18 -12.26 -0.71
C SER A 118 5.33 -11.86 -1.63
N VAL A 119 5.38 -10.59 -2.05
CA VAL A 119 6.50 -10.07 -2.85
C VAL A 119 7.82 -10.17 -2.08
N MET A 120 7.84 -9.81 -0.80
CA MET A 120 9.05 -9.94 0.04
C MET A 120 9.49 -11.39 0.23
N ARG A 121 8.56 -12.36 0.10
CA ARG A 121 8.85 -13.80 0.11
C ARG A 121 9.25 -14.36 -1.26
N GLY A 122 9.22 -13.55 -2.32
CA GLY A 122 9.49 -13.99 -3.68
C GLY A 122 8.35 -14.81 -4.30
N GLU A 123 7.14 -14.69 -3.75
CA GLU A 123 5.95 -15.36 -4.26
C GLU A 123 5.33 -14.54 -5.41
N THR A 124 4.71 -15.23 -6.37
CA THR A 124 3.86 -14.57 -7.38
C THR A 124 2.47 -14.36 -6.78
N VAL A 125 1.88 -13.18 -7.01
CA VAL A 125 0.58 -12.85 -6.45
C VAL A 125 -0.49 -12.86 -7.54
N ASP A 126 -1.58 -13.58 -7.25
CA ASP A 126 -2.79 -13.54 -8.07
C ASP A 126 -3.67 -12.37 -7.64
N PHE A 127 -3.77 -11.34 -8.49
CA PHE A 127 -4.59 -10.16 -8.23
C PHE A 127 -6.09 -10.47 -8.21
N ALA A 128 -6.54 -11.58 -8.81
CA ALA A 128 -7.94 -12.00 -8.72
C ALA A 128 -8.30 -12.62 -7.36
N ALA A 129 -7.29 -13.02 -6.58
CA ALA A 129 -7.43 -13.63 -5.26
C ALA A 129 -7.12 -12.67 -4.10
N LEU A 130 -6.82 -11.39 -4.41
CA LEU A 130 -6.56 -10.33 -3.44
C LEU A 130 -7.85 -9.76 -2.82
#